data_AF-A0A8I6WTV7-F1
#
_entry.id   AF-A0A8I6WTV7-F1
#
_cell.length_a   1.000
_cell.length_b   1.000
_cell.length_c   1.000
_cell.angle_alpha   90.00
_cell.angle_beta   90.00
_cell.angle_gamma   90.00
#
_symmetry.space_group_name_H-M   'P 1'
#
loop_
_entity.id
_entity.type
_entity.pdbx_description
1 polymer ?
#
loop_
_entity_poly.entity_id
_entity_poly.type
_entity_poly.pdbx_seq_one_letter_code
_entity_poly.pdbx_strand_id
1 'polypeptide(L)'
;MANQREQQQASQPRPPMPRYMSELYGGLRFDPNGRCLVRAYLTPKAIRGRLPADEVKDAIPDDVDVYGARPEALPFHRCNRSAGGKVWGHFFTTRPAAGGDVLYVPGGLWARYGEEKAYADAGGDVLGYRRRYAFHGGDGQLTAWRMKEFRLNAGAAAFRGVTFHPVAKDLVAWKVYNDVEEPLSDEEGGDEDEEDDDEAEDMEVDEPAAAAACTEDDSRQRQDKKKKQRLQ
;
A
#
# COMPACT_ATOMS: atom_id res chain seq x y z
N MET A 1 -44.24 52.93 -5.69
CA MET A 1 -43.16 52.57 -4.73
C MET A 1 -42.99 51.07 -4.80
N ALA A 2 -41.98 50.60 -5.54
CA ALA A 2 -41.74 49.18 -5.80
C ALA A 2 -40.51 48.70 -5.04
N ASN A 3 -40.69 47.56 -4.36
CA ASN A 3 -39.84 46.84 -3.42
C ASN A 3 -38.33 46.82 -3.73
N GLN A 4 -37.55 47.32 -2.77
CA GLN A 4 -36.20 46.85 -2.48
C GLN A 4 -36.28 45.43 -1.90
N ARG A 5 -36.19 44.41 -2.76
CA ARG A 5 -35.90 43.01 -2.37
C ARG A 5 -34.91 42.36 -3.34
N GLU A 6 -33.98 43.15 -3.84
CA GLU A 6 -32.74 42.63 -4.40
C GLU A 6 -31.65 42.75 -3.34
N GLN A 7 -30.75 41.76 -3.31
CA GLN A 7 -29.55 41.63 -2.48
C GLN A 7 -29.76 41.04 -1.09
N GLN A 8 -29.88 39.71 -1.06
CA GLN A 8 -29.08 38.85 -0.17
C GLN A 8 -29.37 37.37 -0.52
N GLN A 9 -28.96 36.95 -1.72
CA GLN A 9 -28.64 35.55 -1.93
C GLN A 9 -27.20 35.38 -1.45
N ALA A 10 -27.05 35.14 -0.15
CA ALA A 10 -25.79 34.74 0.43
C ALA A 10 -25.33 33.50 -0.33
N SER A 11 -24.20 33.64 -1.04
CA SER A 11 -23.47 32.53 -1.63
C SER A 11 -23.17 31.54 -0.52
N GLN A 12 -23.93 30.43 -0.48
CA GLN A 12 -23.61 29.33 0.40
C GLN A 12 -22.16 28.90 0.09
N PRO A 13 -21.29 28.71 1.11
CA PRO A 13 -19.99 28.15 0.87
C PRO A 13 -20.20 26.77 0.23
N ARG A 14 -19.54 26.53 -0.92
CA ARG A 14 -19.52 25.20 -1.52
C ARG A 14 -19.06 24.21 -0.44
N PRO A 15 -19.70 23.03 -0.30
CA PRO A 15 -19.18 22.00 0.59
C PRO A 15 -17.70 21.75 0.24
N PRO A 16 -16.82 21.58 1.24
CA PRO A 16 -15.42 21.27 0.97
C PRO A 16 -15.39 20.03 0.08
N MET A 17 -14.80 20.16 -1.12
CA MET A 17 -14.54 19.01 -1.99
C MET A 17 -13.74 17.98 -1.17
N PRO A 18 -14.04 16.68 -1.28
CA PRO A 18 -13.17 15.66 -0.70
C PRO A 18 -11.76 15.93 -1.24
N ARG A 19 -10.82 16.20 -0.32
CA ARG A 19 -9.45 16.47 -0.70
C ARG A 19 -8.81 15.11 -1.00
N TYR A 20 -8.52 14.87 -2.27
CA TYR A 20 -7.85 13.64 -2.69
C TYR A 20 -6.40 13.64 -2.18
N MET A 21 -5.84 12.50 -1.73
CA MET A 21 -4.41 12.41 -1.35
C MET A 21 -3.47 12.95 -2.43
N SER A 22 -3.87 12.81 -3.69
CA SER A 22 -3.14 13.31 -4.86
C SER A 22 -3.12 14.82 -5.01
N GLU A 23 -4.13 15.51 -4.46
CA GLU A 23 -4.23 16.98 -4.44
C GLU A 23 -3.64 17.56 -3.15
N LEU A 24 -3.66 16.80 -2.05
CA LEU A 24 -3.20 17.23 -0.73
C LEU A 24 -1.68 17.40 -0.61
N TYR A 25 -0.91 16.60 -1.35
CA TYR A 25 0.51 16.44 -1.06
C TYR A 25 1.46 16.69 -2.23
N GLY A 26 1.04 17.42 -3.27
CA GLY A 26 1.96 18.10 -4.20
C GLY A 26 3.16 17.28 -4.69
N GLY A 27 2.97 16.00 -5.03
CA GLY A 27 4.04 15.10 -5.47
C GLY A 27 4.36 13.92 -4.56
N LEU A 28 3.82 13.85 -3.33
CA LEU A 28 3.86 12.59 -2.57
C LEU A 28 3.00 11.54 -3.27
N ARG A 29 3.58 10.34 -3.38
CA ARG A 29 3.00 9.19 -4.06
C ARG A 29 2.59 8.16 -3.02
N PHE A 30 1.40 7.60 -3.20
CA PHE A 30 0.96 6.50 -2.37
C PHE A 30 1.66 5.20 -2.80
N ASP A 31 2.71 4.82 -2.07
CA ASP A 31 3.40 3.54 -2.27
C ASP A 31 3.88 2.94 -0.93
N PRO A 32 2.97 2.51 -0.04
CA PRO A 32 3.37 1.91 1.23
C PRO A 32 4.18 0.62 1.01
N ASN A 33 5.20 0.42 1.82
CA ASN A 33 5.90 -0.87 1.88
C ASN A 33 4.99 -1.97 2.47
N GLY A 34 5.42 -3.23 2.36
CA GLY A 34 4.59 -4.37 2.80
C GLY A 34 4.21 -4.32 4.28
N ARG A 35 5.13 -3.91 5.16
CA ARG A 35 4.89 -3.79 6.61
C ARG A 35 3.83 -2.71 6.89
N CYS A 36 3.95 -1.57 6.22
CA CYS A 36 2.99 -0.48 6.31
C CYS A 36 1.62 -0.90 5.76
N LEU A 37 1.57 -1.56 4.61
CA LEU A 37 0.33 -2.06 4.00
C LEU A 37 -0.44 -3.00 4.94
N VAL A 38 0.25 -3.96 5.56
CA VAL A 38 -0.33 -4.88 6.54
C VAL A 38 -0.79 -4.13 7.79
N ARG A 39 0.11 -3.39 8.44
CA ARG A 39 -0.14 -2.80 9.76
C ARG A 39 -1.10 -1.62 9.74
N ALA A 40 -0.95 -0.71 8.78
CA ALA A 40 -1.66 0.58 8.78
C ALA A 40 -2.92 0.59 7.91
N TYR A 41 -3.09 -0.38 7.00
CA TYR A 41 -4.23 -0.39 6.07
C TYR A 41 -5.06 -1.68 6.15
N LEU A 42 -4.44 -2.85 5.91
CA LEU A 42 -5.17 -4.12 5.89
C LEU A 42 -5.72 -4.49 7.28
N THR A 43 -4.91 -4.38 8.34
CA THR A 43 -5.35 -4.64 9.73
C THR A 43 -6.51 -3.73 10.15
N PRO A 44 -6.41 -2.38 10.06
CA PRO A 44 -7.54 -1.51 10.39
C PRO A 44 -8.79 -1.78 9.56
N LYS A 45 -8.65 -2.09 8.27
CA LYS A 45 -9.80 -2.43 7.41
C LYS A 45 -10.49 -3.72 7.87
N ALA A 46 -9.72 -4.75 8.23
CA ALA A 46 -10.27 -6.01 8.73
C ALA A 46 -10.98 -5.83 10.09
N ILE A 47 -10.42 -5.02 10.98
CA ILE A 47 -10.99 -4.84 12.34
C ILE A 47 -12.19 -3.89 12.31
N ARG A 48 -12.09 -2.76 11.59
CA ARG A 48 -13.06 -1.66 11.65
C ARG A 48 -14.02 -1.62 10.47
N GLY A 49 -13.77 -2.42 9.43
CA GLY A 49 -14.52 -2.38 8.18
C GLY A 49 -14.23 -1.16 7.29
N ARG A 50 -13.31 -0.28 7.71
CA ARG A 50 -12.97 0.97 7.01
C ARG A 50 -11.51 1.35 7.24
N LEU A 51 -10.96 2.12 6.30
CA LEU A 51 -9.63 2.71 6.45
C LEU A 51 -9.64 3.84 7.49
N PRO A 52 -8.49 4.16 8.11
CA PRO A 52 -8.38 5.22 9.13
C PRO A 52 -8.75 6.62 8.63
N ALA A 53 -8.52 6.91 7.34
CA ALA A 53 -8.83 8.19 6.70
C ALA A 53 -9.57 7.95 5.38
N ASP A 54 -10.62 8.75 5.14
CA ASP A 54 -11.42 8.67 3.91
C ASP A 54 -10.59 9.01 2.65
N GLU A 55 -9.57 9.86 2.79
CA GLU A 55 -8.69 10.30 1.71
C GLU A 55 -7.88 9.15 1.08
N VAL A 56 -7.65 8.07 1.85
CA VAL A 56 -6.91 6.88 1.39
C VAL A 56 -7.80 5.93 0.59
N LYS A 57 -9.14 6.05 0.68
CA LYS A 57 -10.07 5.18 -0.06
C LYS A 57 -9.86 5.27 -1.56
N ASP A 58 -9.53 6.45 -2.08
CA ASP A 58 -9.23 6.64 -3.50
C ASP A 58 -7.85 6.10 -3.89
N ALA A 59 -6.95 5.90 -2.92
CA ALA A 59 -5.61 5.37 -3.13
C ALA A 59 -5.57 3.83 -3.15
N ILE A 60 -6.46 3.18 -2.38
CA ILE A 60 -6.68 1.73 -2.39
C ILE A 60 -8.16 1.44 -2.63
N PRO A 61 -8.61 1.40 -3.90
CA PRO A 61 -9.99 1.08 -4.22
C PRO A 61 -10.39 -0.32 -3.72
N ASP A 62 -11.65 -0.40 -3.29
CA ASP A 62 -12.35 -1.64 -2.99
C ASP A 62 -13.03 -2.20 -4.25
N ASP A 63 -13.51 -3.44 -4.18
CA ASP A 63 -14.36 -4.08 -5.20
C ASP A 63 -13.73 -4.21 -6.61
N VAL A 64 -12.40 -4.18 -6.69
CA VAL A 64 -11.68 -4.48 -7.93
C VAL A 64 -11.48 -5.99 -8.05
N ASP A 65 -11.95 -6.57 -9.15
CA ASP A 65 -11.68 -7.96 -9.50
C ASP A 65 -10.25 -8.11 -10.04
N VAL A 66 -9.29 -8.13 -9.11
CA VAL A 66 -7.87 -8.32 -9.43
C VAL A 66 -7.60 -9.74 -9.94
N TYR A 67 -8.39 -10.72 -9.53
CA TYR A 67 -8.22 -12.13 -9.92
C TYR A 67 -8.67 -12.41 -11.36
N GLY A 68 -9.63 -11.65 -11.88
CA GLY A 68 -10.16 -11.80 -13.25
C GLY A 68 -9.59 -10.80 -14.27
N ALA A 69 -8.83 -9.80 -13.83
CA ALA A 69 -8.33 -8.74 -14.71
C ALA A 69 -6.87 -8.96 -15.15
N ARG A 70 -6.60 -8.64 -16.42
CA ARG A 70 -5.23 -8.42 -16.90
C ARG A 70 -4.66 -7.13 -16.29
N PRO A 71 -3.34 -7.04 -16.07
CA PRO A 71 -2.75 -5.90 -15.37
C PRO A 71 -3.10 -4.54 -16.00
N GLU A 72 -3.09 -4.41 -17.34
CA GLU A 72 -3.37 -3.15 -18.03
C GLU A 72 -4.82 -2.67 -17.88
N ALA A 73 -5.74 -3.57 -17.53
CA ALA A 73 -7.15 -3.25 -17.32
C ALA A 73 -7.45 -2.78 -15.88
N LEU A 74 -6.47 -2.88 -14.98
CA LEU A 74 -6.66 -2.46 -13.60
C LEU A 74 -6.74 -0.93 -13.49
N PRO A 75 -7.59 -0.39 -12.60
CA PRO A 75 -7.84 1.04 -12.49
C PRO A 75 -6.74 1.74 -11.69
N PHE A 76 -5.52 1.83 -12.25
CA PHE A 76 -4.41 2.53 -11.63
C PHE A 76 -4.69 4.03 -11.49
N HIS A 77 -4.50 4.57 -10.28
CA HIS A 77 -4.61 6.00 -10.04
C HIS A 77 -3.62 6.80 -10.89
N ARG A 78 -4.01 7.99 -11.37
CA ARG A 78 -3.19 8.81 -12.28
C ARG A 78 -1.81 9.16 -11.70
N CYS A 79 -1.74 9.31 -10.38
CA CYS A 79 -0.52 9.67 -9.65
C CYS A 79 0.42 8.49 -9.40
N ASN A 80 0.00 7.25 -9.67
CA ASN A 80 0.82 6.06 -9.48
C ASN A 80 1.58 5.71 -10.77
N ARG A 81 2.22 6.73 -11.33
CA ARG A 81 3.03 6.63 -12.55
C ARG A 81 4.34 7.38 -12.35
N SER A 82 5.45 6.74 -12.66
CA SER A 82 6.76 7.39 -12.67
C SER A 82 7.03 8.03 -14.03
N ALA A 83 7.98 8.97 -14.08
CA ALA A 83 8.43 9.56 -15.35
C ALA A 83 9.05 8.52 -16.29
N GLY A 84 9.57 7.40 -15.74
CA GLY A 84 10.14 6.28 -16.49
C GLY A 84 9.11 5.23 -16.93
N GLY A 85 7.81 5.50 -16.83
CA GLY A 85 6.77 4.57 -17.28
C GLY A 85 6.45 3.43 -16.32
N LYS A 86 7.01 3.44 -15.10
CA LYS A 86 6.61 2.54 -14.01
C LYS A 86 5.21 2.90 -13.55
N VAL A 87 4.35 1.91 -13.37
CA VAL A 87 2.96 2.02 -12.93
C VAL A 87 2.79 1.08 -11.76
N TRP A 88 2.08 1.54 -10.72
CA TRP A 88 1.71 0.68 -9.59
C TRP A 88 0.32 1.00 -9.09
N GLY A 89 -0.26 0.09 -8.32
CA GLY A 89 -1.58 0.28 -7.71
C GLY A 89 -1.76 -0.66 -6.55
N HIS A 90 -2.57 -0.22 -5.60
CA HIS A 90 -2.97 -1.01 -4.45
C HIS A 90 -4.47 -1.27 -4.55
N PHE A 91 -4.92 -2.46 -4.18
CA PHE A 91 -6.34 -2.84 -4.30
C PHE A 91 -6.75 -3.69 -3.10
N PHE A 92 -7.94 -3.46 -2.56
CA PHE A 92 -8.57 -4.43 -1.66
C PHE A 92 -9.55 -5.29 -2.44
N THR A 93 -9.56 -6.58 -2.14
CA THR A 93 -10.52 -7.51 -2.73
C THR A 93 -10.77 -8.68 -1.79
N THR A 94 -11.74 -9.51 -2.14
CA THR A 94 -12.04 -10.75 -1.42
C THR A 94 -11.44 -11.91 -2.20
N ARG A 95 -10.64 -12.73 -1.52
CA ARG A 95 -10.02 -13.91 -2.10
C ARG A 95 -11.09 -14.94 -2.46
N PRO A 96 -11.13 -15.43 -3.71
CA PRO A 96 -12.04 -16.51 -4.08
C PRO A 96 -11.62 -17.80 -3.37
N ALA A 97 -12.60 -18.65 -3.04
CA ALA A 97 -12.37 -19.93 -2.37
C ALA A 97 -11.42 -20.87 -3.14
N ALA A 98 -11.30 -20.69 -4.46
CA ALA A 98 -10.44 -21.45 -5.36
C ALA A 98 -9.05 -20.82 -5.59
N GLY A 99 -8.58 -19.95 -4.69
CA GLY A 99 -7.25 -19.33 -4.80
C GLY A 99 -6.14 -20.37 -4.91
N GLY A 100 -5.35 -20.30 -5.99
CA GLY A 100 -4.29 -21.26 -6.31
C GLY A 100 -2.97 -20.58 -6.69
N ASP A 101 -1.97 -21.39 -7.01
CA ASP A 101 -0.66 -20.91 -7.44
C ASP A 101 -0.67 -20.34 -8.87
N VAL A 102 -1.75 -20.53 -9.63
CA VAL A 102 -1.95 -19.97 -10.97
C VAL A 102 -3.33 -19.34 -11.09
N LEU A 103 -3.41 -18.12 -11.61
CA LEU A 103 -4.65 -17.40 -11.89
C LEU A 103 -4.74 -17.10 -13.39
N TYR A 104 -5.74 -17.67 -14.06
CA TYR A 104 -5.97 -17.41 -15.49
C TYR A 104 -6.81 -16.16 -15.68
N VAL A 105 -6.36 -15.25 -16.56
CA VAL A 105 -7.06 -14.00 -16.88
C VAL A 105 -7.10 -13.77 -18.39
N PRO A 106 -7.97 -12.89 -18.91
CA PRO A 106 -7.98 -12.59 -20.33
C PRO A 106 -6.61 -12.13 -20.84
N GLY A 107 -6.05 -12.90 -21.78
CA GLY A 107 -4.77 -12.58 -22.41
C GLY A 107 -3.52 -13.01 -21.63
N GLY A 108 -3.64 -13.84 -20.59
CA GLY A 108 -2.47 -14.39 -19.90
C GLY A 108 -2.79 -15.13 -18.59
N LEU A 109 -1.79 -15.28 -17.74
CA LEU A 109 -1.93 -15.84 -16.39
C LEU A 109 -0.99 -15.19 -15.40
N TRP A 110 -1.40 -15.15 -14.14
CA TRP A 110 -0.52 -14.86 -13.00
C TRP A 110 -0.02 -16.18 -12.43
N ALA A 111 1.30 -16.38 -12.43
CA ALA A 111 1.95 -17.54 -11.82
C ALA A 111 2.63 -17.12 -10.51
N ARG A 112 2.35 -17.82 -9.43
CA ARG A 112 3.02 -17.63 -8.15
C ARG A 112 4.50 -18.00 -8.29
N TYR A 113 5.36 -17.20 -7.66
CA TYR A 113 6.77 -17.51 -7.53
C TYR A 113 7.28 -17.11 -6.15
N GLY A 114 8.42 -17.70 -5.78
CA GLY A 114 9.11 -17.47 -4.53
C GLY A 114 8.34 -17.87 -3.27
N GLU A 115 9.03 -17.68 -2.14
CA GLU A 115 8.50 -18.04 -0.83
C GLU A 115 7.53 -16.99 -0.29
N GLU A 116 6.69 -17.43 0.64
CA GLU A 116 5.76 -16.55 1.33
C GLU A 116 6.51 -15.75 2.40
N LYS A 117 6.53 -14.41 2.29
CA LYS A 117 7.19 -13.53 3.27
C LYS A 117 6.25 -13.21 4.43
N ALA A 118 6.69 -13.45 5.66
CA ALA A 118 5.96 -13.06 6.88
C ALA A 118 6.24 -11.58 7.25
N TYR A 119 5.23 -10.90 7.81
CA TYR A 119 5.35 -9.55 8.34
C TYR A 119 5.04 -9.56 9.83
N ALA A 120 6.08 -9.43 10.65
CA ALA A 120 5.98 -9.37 12.09
C ALA A 120 5.82 -7.93 12.61
N ASP A 121 5.18 -7.80 13.76
CA ASP A 121 5.25 -6.58 14.56
C ASP A 121 6.59 -6.46 15.30
N ALA A 122 6.76 -5.42 16.10
CA ALA A 122 7.99 -5.21 16.88
C ALA A 122 8.19 -6.29 17.97
N GLY A 123 7.13 -6.99 18.37
CA GLY A 123 7.18 -8.10 19.33
C GLY A 123 7.43 -9.47 18.68
N GLY A 124 7.64 -9.51 17.37
CA GLY A 124 7.86 -10.75 16.62
C GLY A 124 6.59 -11.51 16.26
N ASP A 125 5.39 -10.99 16.55
CA ASP A 125 4.13 -11.65 16.20
C ASP A 125 3.79 -11.40 14.72
N VAL A 126 3.58 -12.48 13.98
CA VAL A 126 3.34 -12.41 12.53
C VAL A 126 1.90 -11.94 12.28
N LEU A 127 1.76 -10.69 11.88
CA LEU A 127 0.46 -10.06 11.58
C LEU A 127 -0.11 -10.48 10.23
N GLY A 128 0.76 -10.84 9.28
CA GLY A 128 0.34 -11.16 7.92
C GLY A 128 1.44 -11.74 7.06
N TYR A 129 1.06 -12.07 5.83
CA TYR A 129 1.90 -12.75 4.87
C TYR A 129 1.79 -12.13 3.48
N ARG A 130 2.86 -12.24 2.68
CA ARG A 130 2.89 -11.84 1.27
C ARG A 130 3.22 -13.02 0.36
N ARG A 131 2.43 -13.17 -0.71
CA ARG A 131 2.76 -14.00 -1.88
C ARG A 131 3.10 -13.13 -3.08
N ARG A 132 3.95 -13.64 -3.97
CA ARG A 132 4.34 -12.96 -5.21
C ARG A 132 3.81 -13.72 -6.42
N TYR A 133 3.42 -12.97 -7.44
CA TYR A 133 2.96 -13.49 -8.72
C TYR A 133 3.58 -12.71 -9.88
N ALA A 134 3.90 -13.40 -10.96
CA ALA A 134 4.41 -12.83 -12.20
C ALA A 134 3.41 -13.09 -13.33
N PHE A 135 3.23 -12.10 -14.19
CA PHE A 135 2.28 -12.24 -15.31
C PHE A 135 2.99 -12.78 -16.55
N HIS A 136 2.40 -13.82 -17.13
CA HIS A 136 2.75 -14.36 -18.43
C HIS A 136 1.67 -13.98 -19.45
N GLY A 137 2.09 -13.45 -20.59
CA GLY A 137 1.18 -13.10 -21.69
C GLY A 137 0.53 -14.35 -22.32
N GLY A 138 -0.44 -14.13 -23.21
CA GLY A 138 -1.15 -15.21 -23.91
C GLY A 138 -0.25 -16.03 -24.85
N ASP A 139 0.94 -15.53 -25.15
CA ASP A 139 2.03 -16.21 -25.85
C ASP A 139 2.92 -17.05 -24.91
N GLY A 140 2.63 -17.04 -23.60
CA GLY A 140 3.39 -17.71 -22.55
C GLY A 140 4.63 -16.94 -22.07
N GLN A 141 4.96 -15.80 -22.68
CA GLN A 141 6.16 -15.05 -22.34
C GLN A 141 5.99 -14.30 -21.02
N LEU A 142 7.04 -14.33 -20.20
CA LEU A 142 7.11 -13.54 -18.97
C LEU A 142 7.11 -12.05 -19.33
N THR A 143 6.23 -11.29 -18.67
CA THR A 143 6.15 -9.84 -18.85
C THR A 143 6.84 -9.08 -17.72
N ALA A 144 6.87 -7.75 -17.80
CA ALA A 144 7.33 -6.88 -16.71
C ALA A 144 6.32 -6.79 -15.55
N TRP A 145 5.11 -7.31 -15.68
CA TRP A 145 4.09 -7.18 -14.64
C TRP A 145 4.35 -8.13 -13.47
N ARG A 146 4.19 -7.57 -12.28
CA ARG A 146 4.40 -8.19 -10.98
C ARG A 146 3.23 -7.85 -10.07
N MET A 147 3.01 -8.74 -9.12
CA MET A 147 1.88 -8.65 -8.22
C MET A 147 2.24 -9.25 -6.86
N LYS A 148 1.87 -8.55 -5.78
CA LYS A 148 2.06 -8.97 -4.39
C LYS A 148 0.69 -9.08 -3.73
N GLU A 149 0.31 -10.26 -3.26
CA GLU A 149 -0.91 -10.51 -2.45
C GLU A 149 -0.54 -10.45 -0.98
N PHE A 150 -1.26 -9.69 -0.18
CA PHE A 150 -1.09 -9.58 1.26
C PHE A 150 -2.34 -10.06 1.99
N ARG A 151 -2.14 -10.92 2.98
CA ARG A 151 -3.22 -11.48 3.81
C ARG A 151 -2.89 -11.34 5.28
N LEU A 152 -3.91 -11.18 6.12
CA LEU A 152 -3.73 -11.21 7.57
C LEU A 152 -3.55 -12.64 8.06
N ASN A 153 -2.74 -12.77 9.11
CA ASN A 153 -2.71 -13.95 9.94
C ASN A 153 -3.79 -13.82 11.02
N ALA A 154 -5.00 -14.32 10.78
CA ALA A 154 -6.08 -14.23 11.76
C ALA A 154 -5.76 -14.94 13.10
N GLY A 155 -4.76 -15.82 13.14
CA GLY A 155 -4.28 -16.49 14.35
C GLY A 155 -3.18 -15.76 15.11
N ALA A 156 -2.77 -14.57 14.69
CA ALA A 156 -1.74 -13.78 15.37
C ALA A 156 -2.15 -13.46 16.82
N ALA A 157 -1.18 -13.43 17.73
CA ALA A 157 -1.42 -13.10 19.14
C ALA A 157 -2.05 -11.70 19.31
N ALA A 158 -1.64 -10.74 18.48
CA ALA A 158 -2.15 -9.38 18.41
C ALA A 158 -3.67 -9.30 18.10
N PHE A 159 -4.25 -10.37 17.54
CA PHE A 159 -5.69 -10.42 17.23
C PHE A 159 -6.51 -11.26 18.21
N ARG A 160 -5.91 -11.74 19.31
CA ARG A 160 -6.66 -12.48 20.34
C ARG A 160 -7.70 -11.57 20.98
N GLY A 161 -8.96 -12.02 20.99
CA GLY A 161 -10.09 -11.25 21.51
C GLY A 161 -10.59 -10.15 20.57
N VAL A 162 -9.99 -9.97 19.41
CA VAL A 162 -10.47 -9.04 18.39
C VAL A 162 -11.63 -9.68 17.62
N THR A 163 -12.73 -8.93 17.48
CA THR A 163 -13.81 -9.31 16.58
C THR A 163 -13.57 -8.67 15.22
N PHE A 164 -13.28 -9.50 14.21
CA PHE A 164 -13.14 -9.02 12.84
C PHE A 164 -14.48 -8.55 12.27
N HIS A 165 -14.44 -7.46 11.50
CA HIS A 165 -15.59 -7.00 10.75
C HIS A 165 -15.98 -8.05 9.68
N PRO A 166 -17.26 -8.21 9.30
CA PRO A 166 -17.67 -9.18 8.27
C PRO A 166 -16.90 -9.08 6.94
N VAL A 167 -16.50 -7.86 6.56
CA VAL A 167 -15.68 -7.60 5.35
C VAL A 167 -14.29 -8.22 5.40
N ALA A 168 -13.79 -8.58 6.59
CA ALA A 168 -12.48 -9.20 6.76
C ALA A 168 -12.43 -10.63 6.25
N LYS A 169 -13.59 -11.27 6.06
CA LYS A 169 -13.65 -12.64 5.56
C LYS A 169 -12.99 -12.68 4.19
N ASP A 170 -11.90 -13.43 4.11
CA ASP A 170 -11.10 -13.61 2.89
C ASP A 170 -10.52 -12.28 2.33
N LEU A 171 -10.46 -11.22 3.13
CA LEU A 171 -9.93 -9.91 2.73
C LEU A 171 -8.42 -10.00 2.45
N VAL A 172 -8.02 -9.50 1.29
CA VAL A 172 -6.62 -9.36 0.89
C VAL A 172 -6.35 -7.96 0.34
N ALA A 173 -5.11 -7.52 0.46
CA ALA A 173 -4.60 -6.36 -0.25
C ALA A 173 -3.67 -6.81 -1.37
N TRP A 174 -3.74 -6.16 -2.52
CA TRP A 174 -2.84 -6.39 -3.64
C TRP A 174 -1.99 -5.16 -3.89
N LYS A 175 -0.72 -5.37 -4.26
CA LYS A 175 0.10 -4.39 -4.99
C LYS A 175 0.37 -4.94 -6.37
N VAL A 176 -0.10 -4.28 -7.43
CA VAL A 176 0.19 -4.64 -8.83
C VAL A 176 1.07 -3.56 -9.42
N TYR A 177 2.12 -3.95 -10.14
CA TYR A 177 3.08 -3.02 -10.69
C TYR A 177 3.78 -3.61 -11.92
N ASN A 178 4.28 -2.76 -12.81
CA ASN A 178 5.27 -3.21 -13.78
C ASN A 178 6.67 -2.88 -13.24
N ASP A 179 7.58 -3.82 -13.35
CA ASP A 179 8.99 -3.58 -13.11
C ASP A 179 9.80 -4.28 -14.20
N VAL A 180 10.46 -3.47 -15.02
CA VAL A 180 11.24 -3.94 -16.16
C VAL A 180 12.59 -4.49 -15.70
N GLU A 181 13.01 -4.16 -14.46
CA GLU A 181 14.36 -4.42 -13.96
C GLU A 181 14.41 -5.46 -12.83
N GLU A 182 13.27 -5.88 -12.25
CA GLU A 182 13.27 -6.93 -11.21
C GLU A 182 13.36 -8.35 -11.82
N PRO A 183 14.51 -9.06 -11.68
CA PRO A 183 14.57 -10.48 -11.97
C PRO A 183 13.61 -11.25 -11.06
N LEU A 184 13.16 -12.43 -11.51
CA LEU A 184 12.45 -13.37 -10.64
C LEU A 184 13.48 -14.00 -9.66
N SER A 185 13.96 -13.23 -8.69
CA SER A 185 14.81 -13.71 -7.61
C SER A 185 14.04 -13.78 -6.29
N ASP A 186 14.39 -14.79 -5.49
CA ASP A 186 13.98 -14.89 -4.09
C ASP A 186 14.77 -13.91 -3.21
N GLU A 187 15.97 -13.53 -3.65
CA GLU A 187 16.80 -12.52 -3.00
C GLU A 187 16.27 -11.12 -3.34
N GLU A 188 15.68 -10.47 -2.34
CA GLU A 188 15.33 -9.05 -2.37
C GLU A 188 16.61 -8.23 -2.58
N GLY A 189 16.72 -7.54 -3.72
CA GLY A 189 17.48 -6.29 -3.74
C GLY A 189 16.81 -5.34 -2.76
N GLY A 190 17.45 -5.13 -1.61
CA GLY A 190 17.10 -4.23 -0.52
C GLY A 190 15.78 -3.47 -0.64
N ASP A 191 14.69 -4.07 -0.17
CA ASP A 191 13.79 -3.31 0.69
C ASP A 191 14.61 -3.14 1.99
N GLU A 192 15.49 -2.13 2.06
CA GLU A 192 16.39 -1.91 3.19
C GLU A 192 15.57 -1.77 4.49
N ASP A 193 15.58 -2.85 5.26
CA ASP A 193 15.32 -2.88 6.68
C ASP A 193 16.44 -2.06 7.35
N GLU A 194 16.17 -0.82 7.76
CA GLU A 194 16.90 -0.21 8.87
C GLU A 194 16.23 -0.71 10.16
N GLU A 195 16.59 -1.94 10.55
CA GLU A 195 16.71 -2.28 11.96
C GLU A 195 18.15 -1.94 12.33
N ASP A 196 18.35 -0.96 13.21
CA ASP A 196 19.43 -1.06 14.18
C ASP A 196 18.97 -0.44 15.51
N ASP A 197 19.16 -1.27 16.52
CA ASP A 197 19.13 -0.98 17.96
C ASP A 197 19.86 0.33 18.28
N ASP A 198 19.39 1.02 19.31
CA ASP A 198 20.24 1.34 20.46
C ASP A 198 19.41 1.96 21.59
N GLU A 199 19.63 1.46 22.79
CA GLU A 199 19.15 2.04 24.04
C GLU A 199 19.58 3.51 24.19
N ALA A 200 18.66 4.37 24.60
CA ALA A 200 18.99 5.65 25.19
C ALA A 200 17.97 6.04 26.27
N GLU A 201 18.55 6.45 27.38
CA GLU A 201 17.99 6.68 28.72
C GLU A 201 16.84 7.71 28.81
N ASP A 202 16.14 7.60 29.95
CA ASP A 202 15.08 8.47 30.49
C ASP A 202 15.25 9.97 30.14
N MET A 203 14.24 10.53 29.45
CA MET A 203 13.85 11.93 29.63
C MET A 203 12.32 12.05 29.62
N GLU A 204 11.75 12.30 30.81
CA GLU A 204 10.35 12.68 31.01
C GLU A 204 10.02 13.98 30.28
N VAL A 205 9.02 13.96 29.39
CA VAL A 205 8.26 15.17 29.03
C VAL A 205 6.81 14.81 28.65
N ASP A 206 5.88 15.58 29.23
CA ASP A 206 4.42 15.45 29.22
C ASP A 206 3.72 15.29 27.84
N GLU A 207 2.61 14.53 27.87
CA GLU A 207 1.53 14.30 26.88
C GLU A 207 0.74 15.59 26.46
N PRO A 208 -0.24 15.53 25.52
CA PRO A 208 -0.34 14.79 24.25
C PRO A 208 -0.86 15.66 23.08
N ALA A 209 -0.55 15.29 21.83
CA ALA A 209 -1.42 15.58 20.69
C ALA A 209 -1.19 14.62 19.51
N ALA A 210 -2.29 14.09 18.99
CA ALA A 210 -2.36 13.13 17.91
C ALA A 210 -2.01 13.72 16.53
N ALA A 211 -1.58 12.80 15.66
CA ALA A 211 -1.59 12.89 14.20
C ALA A 211 -0.61 13.86 13.53
N ALA A 212 0.58 13.35 13.21
CA ALA A 212 1.33 13.54 11.95
C ALA A 212 2.83 13.34 12.23
N ALA A 213 3.38 12.16 11.92
CA ALA A 213 4.83 11.99 11.86
C ALA A 213 5.18 10.72 11.08
N CYS A 214 5.34 10.86 9.76
CA CYS A 214 6.17 9.96 8.96
C CYS A 214 6.91 10.80 7.90
N THR A 215 7.54 11.90 8.32
CA THR A 215 8.61 12.62 7.61
C THR A 215 9.24 13.61 8.58
N GLU A 216 10.56 13.79 8.51
CA GLU A 216 11.44 14.63 9.37
C GLU A 216 11.91 13.83 10.62
N ASP A 217 13.15 13.35 10.73
CA ASP A 217 14.43 14.06 10.68
C ASP A 217 15.56 13.06 10.36
N ASP A 218 16.12 13.09 9.15
CA ASP A 218 17.52 12.64 8.93
C ASP A 218 18.03 13.25 7.62
N SER A 219 18.64 14.42 7.75
CA SER A 219 19.18 15.14 6.60
C SER A 219 20.48 15.78 7.00
N ARG A 220 21.46 14.98 7.44
CA ARG A 220 22.78 15.53 7.77
C ARG A 220 23.95 14.56 7.77
N GLN A 221 24.05 13.64 6.81
CA GLN A 221 25.35 12.98 6.53
C GLN A 221 25.54 12.57 5.07
N ARG A 222 25.38 13.55 4.16
CA ARG A 222 25.46 13.40 2.70
C ARG A 222 26.86 13.57 2.09
N GLN A 223 27.97 13.53 2.85
CA GLN A 223 29.30 13.87 2.29
C GLN A 223 30.44 12.85 2.41
N ASP A 224 30.37 11.78 3.22
CA ASP A 224 31.59 10.96 3.44
C ASP A 224 31.78 9.72 2.55
N LYS A 225 30.74 9.24 1.84
CA LYS A 225 30.89 8.01 1.01
C LYS A 225 31.36 8.24 -0.44
N LYS A 226 31.40 9.48 -0.93
CA LYS A 226 31.93 9.80 -2.28
C LYS A 226 33.46 9.73 -2.37
N LYS A 227 34.16 9.59 -1.23
CA LYS A 227 35.63 9.55 -1.17
C LYS A 227 36.22 8.14 -1.17
N LYS A 228 35.44 7.09 -0.87
CA LYS A 228 35.92 5.69 -0.83
C LYS A 228 35.78 4.90 -2.15
N GLN A 229 35.07 5.40 -3.15
CA GLN A 229 35.00 4.78 -4.50
C GLN A 229 36.00 5.38 -5.51
N ARG A 230 36.94 6.23 -5.08
CA ARG A 230 38.05 6.72 -5.92
C ARG A 230 39.42 6.11 -5.58
N LEU A 231 39.46 5.13 -4.69
CA LEU A 231 40.68 4.39 -4.34
C LEU A 231 40.43 2.87 -4.44
N GLN A 232 40.08 2.40 -5.63
CA GLN A 232 40.37 1.05 -6.12
C GLN A 232 40.71 1.15 -7.60
#